data_AF-A0A9X5MS16-F1
#
_entry.id   AF-A0A9X5MS16-F1
#
_cell.length_a   1.000
_cell.length_b   1.000
_cell.length_c   1.000
_cell.angle_alpha   90.00
_cell.angle_beta   90.00
_cell.angle_gamma   90.00
#
_symmetry.space_group_name_H-M   'P 1'
#
loop_
_entity.id
_entity.type
_entity.pdbx_description
1 polymer ?
#
loop_
_entity_poly.entity_id
_entity_poly.type
_entity_poly.pdbx_seq_one_letter_code
_entity_poly.pdbx_strand_id
1 'polypeptide(L)'
;MTILIYIFCVFLFLFLFIVPKNKEKLRPLKKYLFNKFTLNENSLHEQGLFWFAILFPLYSSLCFIFLLGWDYPFKWDAIGFNDFLNIHKFSLGILALSPILGAFVVSAHRSIQTAKQIEVTEKKNKVDIYYTRRKFIKEQLSDIKTLNNEKISNPNILYMKFFTLSGNYNENKEVLFIENLNYKLKTLNGFIFKLTSSKLMKKPDIDKLSADFNKNKADNFLLILRLDSIIYQLKTELEITVNTKCYIFNIIKKCSDELANAEKNYDDACTYPISNDDPDYDYHEEMGVVYEMNIDNSFNEMVEDIILYIKNILDTLKDIYLILFNDTDFENDLPGLSHCYEHIKNWRQSGDKKPE
;
A
#
# COMPACT_ATOMS: atom_id res chain seq x y z
N MET A 1 52.26 45.99 -34.48
CA MET A 1 52.03 46.60 -33.15
C MET A 1 50.57 46.44 -32.68
N THR A 2 49.59 46.72 -33.53
CA THR A 2 48.13 46.61 -33.25
C THR A 2 47.64 45.23 -32.79
N ILE A 3 48.08 44.14 -33.43
CA ILE A 3 47.73 42.76 -33.01
C ILE A 3 48.24 42.45 -31.59
N LEU A 4 49.43 42.94 -31.25
CA LEU A 4 50.05 42.72 -29.93
C LEU A 4 49.28 43.45 -28.82
N ILE A 5 48.77 44.66 -29.10
CA ILE A 5 47.93 45.43 -28.19
C ILE A 5 46.57 44.72 -27.98
N TYR A 6 45.97 44.18 -29.05
CA TYR A 6 44.74 43.41 -28.93
C TYR A 6 44.93 42.15 -28.08
N ILE A 7 45.98 41.36 -28.35
CA ILE A 7 46.33 40.18 -27.55
C ILE A 7 46.53 40.57 -26.09
N PHE A 8 47.20 41.69 -25.83
CA PHE A 8 47.40 42.20 -24.47
C PHE A 8 46.09 42.61 -23.80
N CYS A 9 45.17 43.29 -24.49
CA CYS A 9 43.86 43.66 -23.95
C CYS A 9 42.97 42.44 -23.65
N VAL A 10 42.94 41.45 -24.55
CA VAL A 10 42.21 40.19 -24.32
C VAL A 10 42.84 39.43 -23.16
N PHE A 11 44.17 39.39 -23.08
CA PHE A 11 44.89 38.76 -21.97
C PHE A 11 44.64 39.48 -20.64
N LEU A 12 44.59 40.82 -20.63
CA LEU A 12 44.27 41.63 -19.46
C LEU A 12 42.83 41.40 -18.99
N PHE A 13 41.88 41.33 -19.92
CA PHE A 13 40.48 41.03 -19.62
C PHE A 13 40.30 39.61 -19.05
N LEU A 14 40.93 38.62 -19.68
CA LEU A 14 40.97 37.26 -19.17
C LEU A 14 41.64 37.23 -17.79
N PHE A 15 42.77 37.92 -17.60
CA PHE A 15 43.47 38.02 -16.32
C PHE A 15 42.57 38.62 -15.22
N LEU A 16 41.86 39.71 -15.49
CA LEU A 16 40.93 40.33 -14.53
C LEU A 16 39.72 39.44 -14.19
N PHE A 17 39.25 38.61 -15.12
CA PHE A 17 38.10 37.72 -14.91
C PHE A 17 38.49 36.38 -14.25
N ILE A 18 39.73 35.93 -14.47
CA ILE A 18 40.31 34.66 -14.01
C ILE A 18 40.95 34.81 -12.62
N VAL A 19 41.60 35.94 -12.32
CA VAL A 19 42.32 36.10 -11.04
C VAL A 19 41.32 36.14 -9.87
N PRO A 20 41.43 35.21 -8.90
CA PRO A 20 40.52 35.17 -7.77
C PRO A 20 40.68 36.45 -6.93
N LYS A 21 39.56 37.15 -6.69
CA LYS A 21 39.51 38.34 -5.82
C LYS A 21 39.89 38.05 -4.35
N ASN A 22 40.03 36.79 -3.96
CA ASN A 22 40.27 36.40 -2.58
C ASN A 22 41.50 35.49 -2.45
N LYS A 23 42.46 35.88 -1.60
CA LYS A 23 43.83 35.32 -1.52
C LYS A 23 43.94 33.97 -0.80
N GLU A 24 42.88 33.44 -0.19
CA GLU A 24 43.06 32.39 0.82
C GLU A 24 42.96 30.92 0.37
N LYS A 25 42.54 30.60 -0.87
CA LYS A 25 42.56 29.20 -1.35
C LYS A 25 42.93 29.10 -2.83
N LEU A 26 44.21 28.85 -3.12
CA LEU A 26 44.65 28.33 -4.41
C LEU A 26 44.11 26.89 -4.58
N ARG A 27 42.83 26.75 -4.95
CA ARG A 27 42.36 25.56 -5.66
C ARG A 27 43.06 25.51 -7.02
N PRO A 28 43.31 24.33 -7.61
CA PRO A 28 43.89 24.25 -8.95
C PRO A 28 43.05 25.08 -9.92
N LEU A 29 43.69 26.01 -10.63
CA LEU A 29 43.06 27.05 -11.48
C LEU A 29 42.01 26.46 -12.42
N LYS A 30 42.29 25.28 -12.98
CA LYS A 30 41.39 24.50 -13.83
C LYS A 30 40.06 24.17 -13.15
N LYS A 31 40.07 23.72 -11.90
CA LYS A 31 38.85 23.37 -11.12
C LYS A 31 38.04 24.60 -10.74
N TYR A 32 38.71 25.73 -10.47
CA TYR A 32 38.04 26.99 -10.18
C TYR A 32 37.33 27.55 -11.43
N LEU A 33 38.02 27.57 -12.57
CA LEU A 33 37.44 27.99 -13.84
C LEU A 33 36.27 27.10 -14.26
N PHE A 34 36.45 25.79 -14.19
CA PHE A 34 35.40 24.84 -14.54
C PHE A 34 34.13 25.07 -13.70
N ASN A 35 34.27 25.26 -12.38
CA ASN A 35 33.12 25.53 -11.51
C ASN A 35 32.41 26.86 -11.80
N LYS A 36 33.14 27.90 -12.24
CA LYS A 36 32.58 29.24 -12.49
C LYS A 36 31.90 29.36 -13.87
N PHE A 37 32.32 28.52 -14.81
CA PHE A 37 31.76 28.42 -16.16
C PHE A 37 30.76 27.27 -16.34
N THR A 38 30.52 26.48 -15.30
CA THR A 38 29.45 25.48 -15.27
C THR A 38 28.17 26.14 -14.77
N LEU A 39 27.08 25.97 -15.51
CA LEU A 39 25.75 26.42 -15.06
C LEU A 39 25.22 25.48 -13.98
N ASN A 40 24.59 26.05 -12.96
CA ASN A 40 23.89 25.31 -11.92
C ASN A 40 22.50 25.93 -11.67
N GLU A 41 21.77 25.37 -10.72
CA GLU A 41 20.40 25.74 -10.36
C GLU A 41 20.26 27.10 -9.64
N ASN A 42 21.36 27.67 -9.13
CA ASN A 42 21.35 28.96 -8.43
C ASN A 42 21.02 30.11 -9.38
N SER A 43 20.77 31.29 -8.82
CA SER A 43 20.40 32.49 -9.57
C SER A 43 21.33 32.77 -10.76
N LEU A 44 20.75 33.15 -11.90
CA LEU A 44 21.50 33.39 -13.14
C LEU A 44 22.60 34.47 -13.00
N HIS A 45 22.33 35.51 -12.21
CA HIS A 45 23.26 36.61 -12.00
C HIS A 45 24.50 36.23 -11.18
N GLU A 46 24.47 35.10 -10.48
CA GLU A 46 25.63 34.54 -9.77
C GLU A 46 26.55 33.75 -10.71
N GLN A 47 26.06 33.37 -11.90
CA GLN A 47 26.79 32.53 -12.85
C GLN A 47 27.85 33.36 -13.58
N GLY A 48 29.12 32.93 -13.49
CA GLY A 48 30.22 33.58 -14.20
C GLY A 48 30.09 33.50 -15.72
N LEU A 49 29.50 32.41 -16.24
CA LEU A 49 29.25 32.24 -17.68
C LEU A 49 28.29 33.30 -18.23
N PHE A 50 27.29 33.73 -17.45
CA PHE A 50 26.34 34.77 -17.86
C PHE A 50 27.04 36.11 -18.05
N TRP A 51 27.81 36.54 -17.05
CA TRP A 51 28.59 37.78 -17.14
C TRP A 51 29.64 37.71 -18.23
N PHE A 52 30.28 36.57 -18.42
CA PHE A 52 31.24 36.39 -19.51
C PHE A 52 30.58 36.51 -20.88
N ALA A 53 29.43 35.88 -21.10
CA ALA A 53 28.68 35.94 -22.35
C ALA A 53 28.28 37.37 -22.76
N ILE A 54 28.02 38.24 -21.78
CA ILE A 54 27.66 39.65 -22.01
C ILE A 54 28.91 40.52 -22.13
N LEU A 55 29.84 40.40 -21.18
CA LEU A 55 30.99 41.30 -21.05
C LEU A 55 32.08 41.01 -22.08
N PHE A 56 32.26 39.76 -22.51
CA PHE A 56 33.30 39.42 -23.48
C PHE A 56 33.08 40.11 -24.83
N PRO A 57 31.90 40.00 -25.49
CA PRO A 57 31.68 40.71 -26.75
C PRO A 57 31.66 42.23 -26.58
N LEU A 58 31.16 42.74 -25.45
CA LEU A 58 31.16 44.17 -25.14
C LEU A 58 32.60 44.71 -25.06
N TYR A 59 33.46 44.07 -24.25
CA TYR A 59 34.84 44.48 -24.08
C TYR A 59 35.64 44.31 -25.37
N SER A 60 35.49 43.18 -26.07
CA SER A 60 36.13 42.95 -27.36
C SER A 60 35.74 43.99 -28.39
N SER A 61 34.46 44.37 -28.47
CA SER A 61 33.99 45.44 -29.36
C SER A 61 34.68 46.77 -29.04
N LEU A 62 34.75 47.17 -27.77
CA LEU A 62 35.41 48.42 -27.37
C LEU A 62 36.90 48.43 -27.74
N CYS A 63 37.61 47.33 -27.53
CA CYS A 63 39.00 47.20 -27.95
C CYS A 63 39.15 47.37 -29.46
N PHE A 64 38.29 46.75 -30.27
CA PHE A 64 38.35 46.90 -31.72
C PHE A 64 37.94 48.29 -32.21
N ILE A 65 37.00 48.96 -31.55
CA ILE A 65 36.66 50.36 -31.86
C ILE A 65 37.91 51.24 -31.69
N PHE A 66 38.61 51.09 -30.56
CA PHE A 66 39.82 51.87 -30.31
C PHE A 66 40.95 51.53 -31.29
N LEU A 67 41.17 50.24 -31.58
CA LEU A 67 42.24 49.80 -32.47
C LEU A 67 42.03 50.17 -33.94
N LEU A 68 40.81 50.03 -34.45
CA LEU A 68 40.49 50.32 -35.85
C LEU A 68 40.29 51.82 -36.10
N GLY A 69 39.88 52.56 -35.06
CA GLY A 69 39.55 53.99 -35.15
C GLY A 69 40.70 54.93 -34.82
N TRP A 70 41.83 54.41 -34.32
CA TRP A 70 42.94 55.22 -33.81
C TRP A 70 43.48 56.24 -34.83
N ASP A 71 43.54 55.85 -36.10
CA ASP A 71 44.11 56.68 -37.18
C ASP A 71 43.08 57.62 -37.83
N TYR A 72 41.81 57.59 -37.41
CA TYR A 72 40.73 58.35 -38.03
C TYR A 72 40.27 59.51 -37.14
N PRO A 73 40.22 60.76 -37.66
CA PRO A 73 39.75 61.90 -36.90
C PRO A 73 38.25 61.80 -36.65
N PHE A 74 37.84 62.02 -35.40
CA PHE A 74 36.43 62.01 -35.02
C PHE A 74 35.70 63.24 -35.58
N LYS A 75 34.61 63.01 -36.30
CA LYS A 75 33.77 64.06 -36.91
C LYS A 75 32.31 63.90 -36.48
N TRP A 76 31.70 64.99 -36.00
CA TRP A 76 30.29 65.06 -35.59
C TRP A 76 29.39 65.57 -36.71
N ASP A 77 29.44 64.92 -37.87
CA ASP A 77 28.56 65.21 -39.01
C ASP A 77 28.05 63.90 -39.62
N ALA A 78 27.10 64.01 -40.56
CA ALA A 78 26.50 62.83 -41.20
C ALA A 78 27.55 61.97 -41.92
N ILE A 79 28.59 62.61 -42.48
CA ILE A 79 29.70 61.94 -43.16
C ILE A 79 30.53 61.17 -42.13
N GLY A 80 30.91 61.80 -41.02
CA GLY A 80 31.64 61.19 -39.92
C GLY A 80 30.93 60.00 -39.27
N PHE A 81 29.60 60.06 -39.14
CA PHE A 81 28.81 58.93 -38.65
C PHE A 81 28.82 57.74 -39.63
N ASN A 82 28.68 58.01 -40.93
CA ASN A 82 28.76 56.96 -41.95
C ASN A 82 30.16 56.34 -42.02
N ASP A 83 31.21 57.14 -41.91
CA ASP A 83 32.59 56.68 -41.86
C ASP A 83 32.84 55.82 -40.60
N PHE A 84 32.36 56.25 -39.43
CA PHE A 84 32.40 55.47 -38.19
C PHE A 84 31.73 54.10 -38.36
N LEU A 85 30.50 54.07 -38.88
CA LEU A 85 29.80 52.81 -39.13
C LEU A 85 30.54 51.91 -40.11
N ASN A 86 31.14 52.47 -41.16
CA ASN A 86 31.91 51.71 -42.16
C ASN A 86 33.21 51.12 -41.60
N ILE A 87 33.94 51.88 -40.79
CA ILE A 87 35.20 51.44 -40.16
C ILE A 87 34.91 50.39 -39.07
N HIS A 88 33.83 50.56 -38.30
CA HIS A 88 33.53 49.73 -37.12
C HIS A 88 32.48 48.64 -37.34
N LYS A 89 32.11 48.32 -38.60
CA LYS A 89 31.15 47.22 -38.90
C LYS A 89 31.45 45.93 -38.15
N PHE A 90 32.74 45.56 -38.13
CA PHE A 90 33.20 44.36 -37.44
C PHE A 90 33.02 44.46 -35.91
N SER A 91 33.44 45.57 -35.30
CA SER A 91 33.31 45.79 -33.86
C SER A 91 31.86 45.79 -33.41
N LEU A 92 30.99 46.50 -34.14
CA LEU A 92 29.55 46.53 -33.88
C LEU A 92 28.91 45.15 -34.07
N GLY A 93 29.38 44.37 -35.03
CA GLY A 93 28.98 42.96 -35.20
C GLY A 93 29.33 42.09 -33.99
N ILE A 94 30.52 42.27 -33.40
CA ILE A 94 30.90 41.59 -32.15
C ILE A 94 29.98 42.05 -31.00
N LEU A 95 29.72 43.36 -30.88
CA LEU A 95 28.83 43.89 -29.84
C LEU A 95 27.42 43.25 -29.91
N ALA A 96 26.91 43.06 -31.13
CA ALA A 96 25.62 42.42 -31.37
C ALA A 96 25.55 40.95 -30.88
N LEU A 97 26.69 40.27 -30.70
CA LEU A 97 26.72 38.93 -30.10
C LEU A 97 26.44 38.94 -28.59
N SER A 98 26.62 40.06 -27.89
CA SER A 98 26.37 40.16 -26.45
C SER A 98 24.93 39.76 -26.06
N PRO A 99 23.86 40.36 -26.63
CA PRO A 99 22.50 39.93 -26.33
C PRO A 99 22.19 38.50 -26.81
N ILE A 100 22.76 38.05 -27.93
CA ILE A 100 22.54 36.70 -28.48
C ILE A 100 23.11 35.64 -27.53
N LEU A 101 24.36 35.79 -27.11
CA LEU A 101 25.01 34.87 -26.16
C LEU A 101 24.36 34.94 -24.78
N GLY A 102 23.96 36.13 -24.33
CA GLY A 102 23.19 36.30 -23.10
C GLY A 102 21.88 35.51 -23.13
N ALA A 103 21.11 35.63 -24.22
CA ALA A 103 19.87 34.87 -24.40
C ALA A 103 20.08 33.36 -24.43
N PHE A 104 21.15 32.88 -25.07
CA PHE A 104 21.51 31.46 -25.08
C PHE A 104 21.80 30.93 -23.67
N VAL A 105 22.61 31.65 -22.88
CA VAL A 105 22.92 31.26 -21.49
C VAL A 105 21.67 31.27 -20.61
N VAL A 106 20.79 32.27 -20.76
CA VAL A 106 19.49 32.32 -20.07
C VAL A 106 18.64 31.08 -20.39
N SER A 107 18.55 30.70 -21.66
CA SER A 107 17.79 29.54 -22.09
C SER A 107 18.35 28.23 -21.52
N ALA A 108 19.67 28.05 -21.57
CA ALA A 108 20.35 26.89 -21.00
C ALA A 108 20.13 26.80 -19.48
N HIS A 109 20.22 27.93 -18.78
CA HIS A 109 19.97 28.02 -17.35
C HIS A 109 18.53 27.65 -16.98
N ARG A 110 17.53 28.16 -17.71
CA ARG A 110 16.12 27.76 -17.52
C ARG A 110 15.92 26.26 -17.68
N SER A 111 16.59 25.61 -18.65
CA SER A 111 16.51 24.16 -18.83
C SER A 111 17.05 23.40 -17.62
N ILE A 112 18.17 23.83 -17.03
CA ILE A 112 18.77 23.22 -15.84
C ILE A 112 17.85 23.39 -14.63
N GLN A 113 17.30 24.60 -14.44
CA GLN A 113 16.34 24.84 -13.37
C GLN A 113 15.08 23.99 -13.50
N THR A 114 14.55 23.87 -14.72
CA THR A 114 13.37 23.04 -15.00
C THR A 114 13.67 21.56 -14.69
N ALA A 115 14.82 21.04 -15.11
CA ALA A 115 15.23 19.68 -14.79
C ALA A 115 15.33 19.44 -13.27
N LYS A 116 15.89 20.41 -12.52
CA LYS A 116 15.97 20.32 -11.06
C LYS A 116 14.60 20.37 -10.39
N GLN A 117 13.71 21.23 -10.89
CA GLN A 117 12.33 21.31 -10.40
C GLN A 117 11.56 20.03 -10.64
N ILE A 118 11.74 19.39 -11.81
CA ILE A 118 11.17 18.06 -12.10
C ILE A 118 11.69 17.05 -11.08
N GLU A 119 13.02 16.97 -10.86
CA GLU A 119 13.61 16.04 -9.90
C GLU A 119 13.06 16.21 -8.47
N VAL A 120 12.97 17.46 -7.99
CA VAL A 120 12.42 17.76 -6.65
C VAL A 120 10.93 17.45 -6.58
N THR A 121 10.18 17.75 -7.65
CA THR A 121 8.74 17.47 -7.74
C THR A 121 8.48 15.97 -7.78
N GLU A 122 9.26 15.20 -8.52
CA GLU A 122 9.17 13.74 -8.54
C GLU A 122 9.43 13.14 -7.16
N LYS A 123 10.46 13.61 -6.45
CA LYS A 123 10.72 13.19 -5.07
C LYS A 123 9.54 13.51 -4.14
N LYS A 124 9.00 14.72 -4.24
CA LYS A 124 7.83 15.14 -3.45
C LYS A 124 6.59 14.30 -3.80
N ASN A 125 6.31 14.10 -5.08
CA ASN A 125 5.17 13.32 -5.55
C ASN A 125 5.24 11.87 -5.03
N LYS A 126 6.42 11.24 -5.01
CA LYS A 126 6.58 9.90 -4.43
C LYS A 126 6.19 9.85 -2.95
N VAL A 127 6.64 10.85 -2.18
CA VAL A 127 6.30 10.98 -0.75
C VAL A 127 4.80 11.22 -0.56
N ASP A 128 4.22 12.15 -1.34
CA ASP A 128 2.81 12.51 -1.25
C ASP A 128 1.91 11.33 -1.65
N ILE A 129 2.25 10.58 -2.70
CA ILE A 129 1.54 9.36 -3.12
C ILE A 129 1.58 8.31 -2.00
N TYR A 130 2.76 8.07 -1.42
CA TYR A 130 2.93 7.12 -0.33
C TYR A 130 2.01 7.46 0.86
N TYR A 131 2.06 8.69 1.35
CA TYR A 131 1.24 9.11 2.49
C TYR A 131 -0.25 9.14 2.18
N THR A 132 -0.63 9.56 0.96
CA THR A 132 -2.02 9.59 0.53
C THR A 132 -2.60 8.18 0.44
N ARG A 133 -1.88 7.24 -0.19
CA ARG A 133 -2.29 5.83 -0.27
C ARG A 133 -2.42 5.21 1.12
N ARG A 134 -1.41 5.38 1.97
CA ARG A 134 -1.43 4.85 3.32
C ARG A 134 -2.58 5.43 4.15
N LYS A 135 -2.86 6.72 4.02
CA LYS A 135 -3.99 7.37 4.69
C LYS A 135 -5.32 6.80 4.20
N PHE A 136 -5.50 6.69 2.88
CA PHE A 136 -6.70 6.12 2.28
C PHE A 136 -6.95 4.69 2.77
N ILE A 137 -5.94 3.83 2.71
CA ILE A 137 -6.04 2.44 3.18
C ILE A 137 -6.39 2.39 4.67
N LYS A 138 -5.74 3.22 5.51
CA LYS A 138 -6.02 3.29 6.94
C LYS A 138 -7.48 3.68 7.21
N GLU A 139 -8.02 4.63 6.47
CA GLU A 139 -9.43 5.06 6.57
C GLU A 139 -10.36 3.90 6.19
N GLN A 140 -10.12 3.24 5.05
CA GLN A 140 -10.92 2.09 4.61
C GLN A 140 -10.89 0.93 5.62
N LEU A 141 -9.71 0.59 6.16
CA LEU A 141 -9.57 -0.47 7.18
C LEU A 141 -10.31 -0.11 8.49
N SER A 142 -10.42 1.17 8.82
CA SER A 142 -11.12 1.61 10.04
C SER A 142 -12.64 1.43 9.95
N ASP A 143 -13.17 1.37 8.73
CA ASP A 143 -14.60 1.21 8.45
C ASP A 143 -15.05 -0.27 8.43
N ILE A 144 -14.09 -1.21 8.34
CA ILE A 144 -14.38 -2.66 8.37
C ILE A 144 -14.94 -3.07 9.73
N LYS A 145 -16.03 -3.84 9.69
CA LYS A 145 -16.65 -4.45 10.87
C LYS A 145 -17.03 -5.90 10.60
N THR A 146 -16.84 -6.76 11.59
CA THR A 146 -17.36 -8.14 11.57
C THR A 146 -18.86 -8.15 11.88
N LEU A 147 -19.53 -9.29 11.70
CA LEU A 147 -20.93 -9.48 12.11
C LEU A 147 -21.14 -9.21 13.60
N ASN A 148 -20.12 -9.48 14.42
CA ASN A 148 -20.14 -9.26 15.86
C ASN A 148 -19.76 -7.81 16.24
N ASN A 149 -19.80 -6.88 15.29
CA ASN A 149 -19.42 -5.47 15.45
C ASN A 149 -17.99 -5.28 15.98
N GLU A 150 -17.11 -6.26 15.73
CA GLU A 150 -15.68 -6.16 16.01
C GLU A 150 -15.02 -5.31 14.93
N LYS A 151 -14.06 -4.47 15.34
CA LYS A 151 -13.34 -3.54 14.47
C LYS A 151 -11.86 -3.86 14.43
N ILE A 152 -11.18 -3.36 13.41
CA ILE A 152 -9.71 -3.34 13.38
C ILE A 152 -9.22 -2.34 14.44
N SER A 153 -8.54 -2.85 15.45
CA SER A 153 -8.01 -2.08 16.59
C SER A 153 -6.91 -1.12 16.16
N ASN A 154 -6.01 -1.57 15.28
CA ASN A 154 -4.89 -0.78 14.80
C ASN A 154 -4.63 -0.99 13.29
N PRO A 155 -5.32 -0.21 12.44
CA PRO A 155 -5.15 -0.27 10.99
C PRO A 155 -3.71 0.00 10.52
N ASN A 156 -2.96 0.81 11.27
CA ASN A 156 -1.58 1.13 10.93
C ASN A 156 -0.64 -0.07 11.15
N ILE A 157 -0.82 -0.82 12.24
CA ILE A 157 -0.04 -2.03 12.50
C ILE A 157 -0.41 -3.09 11.46
N LEU A 158 -1.70 -3.28 11.19
CA LEU A 158 -2.16 -4.21 10.16
C LEU A 158 -1.51 -3.91 8.81
N TYR A 159 -1.55 -2.65 8.39
CA TYR A 159 -0.88 -2.21 7.17
C TYR A 159 0.61 -2.56 7.15
N MET A 160 1.34 -2.26 8.23
CA MET A 160 2.78 -2.55 8.35
C MET A 160 3.11 -4.05 8.42
N LYS A 161 2.13 -4.92 8.72
CA LYS A 161 2.31 -6.37 8.63
C LYS A 161 2.26 -6.89 7.19
N PHE A 162 1.46 -6.26 6.33
CA PHE A 162 1.33 -6.65 4.93
C PHE A 162 2.36 -6.00 4.00
N PHE A 163 2.98 -4.91 4.44
CA PHE A 163 3.93 -4.15 3.62
C PHE A 163 5.25 -3.92 4.33
N THR A 164 6.36 -4.19 3.62
CA THR A 164 7.69 -3.72 4.00
C THR A 164 8.08 -2.49 3.19
N LEU A 165 8.60 -1.49 3.91
CA LEU A 165 9.12 -0.28 3.29
C LEU A 165 10.51 -0.57 2.72
N SER A 166 10.59 -0.63 1.40
CA SER A 166 11.87 -0.52 0.70
C SER A 166 12.26 0.95 0.54
N GLY A 167 13.55 1.23 0.42
CA GLY A 167 14.05 2.60 0.30
C GLY A 167 13.32 3.40 -0.80
N ASN A 168 13.25 4.73 -0.63
CA ASN A 168 12.54 5.66 -1.51
C ASN A 168 10.99 5.53 -1.51
N TYR A 169 10.38 5.25 -0.37
CA TYR A 169 8.90 5.22 -0.21
C TYR A 169 8.20 4.18 -1.10
N ASN A 170 8.94 3.16 -1.52
CA ASN A 170 8.42 2.02 -2.26
C ASN A 170 8.03 0.91 -1.28
N GLU A 171 6.83 0.38 -1.41
CA GLU A 171 6.33 -0.69 -0.54
C GLU A 171 6.26 -2.00 -1.29
N ASN A 172 6.77 -3.06 -0.68
CA ASN A 172 6.69 -4.42 -1.19
C ASN A 172 5.75 -5.24 -0.30
N LYS A 173 5.14 -6.28 -0.89
CA LYS A 173 4.36 -7.25 -0.13
C LYS A 173 5.26 -7.98 0.87
N GLU A 174 4.81 -8.11 2.11
CA GLU A 174 5.50 -8.88 3.12
C GLU A 174 5.20 -10.38 2.95
N VAL A 175 6.04 -11.05 2.17
CA VAL A 175 5.85 -12.45 1.75
C VAL A 175 5.71 -13.39 2.95
N LEU A 176 6.58 -13.26 3.96
CA LEU A 176 6.57 -14.12 5.14
C LEU A 176 5.25 -14.03 5.92
N PHE A 177 4.67 -12.83 6.02
CA PHE A 177 3.39 -12.64 6.69
C PHE A 177 2.25 -13.31 5.92
N ILE A 178 2.22 -13.13 4.60
CA ILE A 178 1.21 -13.74 3.72
C ILE A 178 1.30 -15.28 3.77
N GLU A 179 2.51 -15.84 3.74
CA GLU A 179 2.74 -17.28 3.84
C GLU A 179 2.24 -17.86 5.18
N ASN A 180 2.54 -17.20 6.31
CA ASN A 180 2.06 -17.62 7.63
C ASN A 180 0.53 -17.56 7.72
N LEU A 181 -0.08 -16.51 7.17
CA LEU A 181 -1.53 -16.38 7.11
C LEU A 181 -2.15 -17.51 6.26
N ASN A 182 -1.56 -17.83 5.12
CA ASN A 182 -2.00 -18.93 4.26
C ASN A 182 -1.85 -20.31 4.95
N TYR A 183 -0.78 -20.52 5.73
CA TYR A 183 -0.61 -21.74 6.53
C TYR A 183 -1.73 -21.93 7.56
N LYS A 184 -2.15 -20.84 8.23
CA LYS A 184 -3.28 -20.87 9.17
C LYS A 184 -4.61 -21.14 8.47
N LEU A 185 -4.83 -20.54 7.31
CA LEU A 185 -6.02 -20.82 6.48
C LEU A 185 -6.05 -22.28 6.04
N LYS A 186 -4.92 -22.86 5.63
CA LYS A 186 -4.84 -24.30 5.30
C LYS A 186 -5.18 -25.17 6.50
N THR A 187 -4.74 -24.77 7.69
CA THR A 187 -5.06 -25.46 8.94
C THR A 187 -6.55 -25.36 9.25
N LEU A 188 -7.13 -24.16 9.17
CA LEU A 188 -8.56 -23.92 9.30
C LEU A 188 -9.37 -24.76 8.30
N ASN A 189 -8.90 -24.84 7.07
CA ASN A 189 -9.53 -25.64 6.03
C ASN A 189 -9.64 -27.12 6.43
N GLY A 190 -8.57 -27.69 6.99
CA GLY A 190 -8.60 -29.06 7.52
C GLY A 190 -9.63 -29.27 8.63
N PHE A 191 -9.94 -28.23 9.42
CA PHE A 191 -11.00 -28.26 10.43
C PHE A 191 -12.40 -28.12 9.82
N ILE A 192 -12.59 -27.19 8.88
CA ILE A 192 -13.85 -27.03 8.14
C ILE A 192 -14.19 -28.36 7.45
N PHE A 193 -13.24 -28.95 6.72
CA PHE A 193 -13.44 -30.24 6.06
C PHE A 193 -13.85 -31.34 7.03
N LYS A 194 -13.24 -31.42 8.21
CA LYS A 194 -13.64 -32.40 9.24
C LYS A 194 -15.05 -32.12 9.76
N LEU A 195 -15.41 -30.86 10.03
CA LEU A 195 -16.76 -30.50 10.46
C LEU A 195 -17.80 -30.89 9.40
N THR A 196 -17.55 -30.55 8.13
CA THR A 196 -18.49 -30.79 7.04
C THR A 196 -18.54 -32.25 6.59
N SER A 197 -17.45 -33.02 6.75
CA SER A 197 -17.34 -34.41 6.26
C SER A 197 -17.52 -35.46 7.35
N SER A 198 -17.42 -35.08 8.62
CA SER A 198 -17.63 -36.02 9.72
C SER A 198 -19.06 -36.56 9.68
N LYS A 199 -19.20 -37.86 9.95
CA LYS A 199 -20.48 -38.52 10.21
C LYS A 199 -21.21 -38.00 11.47
N LEU A 200 -20.86 -36.81 11.99
CA LEU A 200 -21.66 -36.10 12.99
C LEU A 200 -23.10 -35.82 12.50
N MET A 201 -23.34 -35.89 11.18
CA MET A 201 -24.66 -35.76 10.55
C MET A 201 -25.39 -37.09 10.27
N LYS A 202 -24.94 -38.23 10.81
CA LYS A 202 -25.71 -39.49 10.71
C LYS A 202 -26.34 -39.82 12.06
N LYS A 203 -27.68 -39.87 12.05
CA LYS A 203 -28.62 -40.26 13.11
C LYS A 203 -27.90 -40.81 14.35
N PRO A 204 -27.85 -40.06 15.45
CA PRO A 204 -27.12 -40.53 16.60
C PRO A 204 -27.99 -41.62 17.26
N ASP A 205 -27.45 -42.84 17.33
CA ASP A 205 -28.10 -44.01 17.91
C ASP A 205 -28.27 -43.75 19.43
N ILE A 206 -29.50 -43.48 19.88
CA ILE A 206 -29.82 -43.00 21.24
C ILE A 206 -29.28 -43.94 22.32
N ASP A 207 -29.27 -45.25 22.07
CA ASP A 207 -28.74 -46.25 23.00
C ASP A 207 -27.19 -46.26 23.10
N LYS A 208 -26.49 -45.65 22.13
CA LYS A 208 -25.02 -45.44 22.16
C LYS A 208 -24.62 -44.01 22.49
N LEU A 209 -25.59 -43.10 22.61
CA LEU A 209 -25.40 -41.66 22.85
C LEU A 209 -24.80 -41.33 24.21
N SER A 210 -24.79 -42.24 25.18
CA SER A 210 -24.18 -42.02 26.50
C SER A 210 -22.75 -42.59 26.61
N ALA A 211 -22.42 -43.62 25.83
CA ALA A 211 -21.12 -44.30 25.87
C ALA A 211 -20.15 -43.86 24.76
N ASP A 212 -20.60 -43.74 23.50
CA ASP A 212 -19.78 -43.27 22.38
C ASP A 212 -19.57 -41.75 22.42
N PHE A 213 -20.49 -41.01 23.05
CA PHE A 213 -20.30 -39.59 23.32
C PHE A 213 -19.08 -39.32 24.18
N ASN A 214 -18.67 -40.17 25.12
CA ASN A 214 -17.60 -39.83 26.06
C ASN A 214 -16.19 -39.95 25.48
N LYS A 215 -15.97 -40.87 24.52
CA LYS A 215 -14.66 -41.03 23.85
C LYS A 215 -14.54 -40.12 22.63
N ASN A 216 -15.60 -39.97 21.83
CA ASN A 216 -15.66 -38.98 20.75
C ASN A 216 -15.87 -37.53 21.28
N LYS A 217 -16.35 -37.32 22.53
CA LYS A 217 -16.45 -35.99 23.18
C LYS A 217 -15.10 -35.31 23.21
N ALA A 218 -14.09 -36.02 23.72
CA ALA A 218 -12.78 -35.43 23.93
C ALA A 218 -12.20 -34.98 22.59
N ASP A 219 -12.32 -35.81 21.55
CA ASP A 219 -11.79 -35.51 20.22
C ASP A 219 -12.57 -34.38 19.51
N ASN A 220 -13.91 -34.38 19.58
CA ASN A 220 -14.74 -33.32 18.99
C ASN A 220 -14.62 -31.99 19.74
N PHE A 221 -14.60 -32.03 21.08
CA PHE A 221 -14.36 -30.85 21.92
C PHE A 221 -12.96 -30.29 21.69
N LEU A 222 -11.95 -31.16 21.55
CA LEU A 222 -10.59 -30.75 21.21
C LEU A 222 -10.53 -30.13 19.80
N LEU A 223 -11.30 -30.67 18.84
CA LEU A 223 -11.41 -30.11 17.49
C LEU A 223 -12.00 -28.70 17.52
N ILE A 224 -13.08 -28.52 18.27
CA ILE A 224 -13.73 -27.23 18.53
C ILE A 224 -12.77 -26.24 19.18
N LEU A 225 -12.06 -26.63 20.26
CA LEU A 225 -11.13 -25.76 20.95
C LEU A 225 -9.97 -25.34 20.04
N ARG A 226 -9.50 -26.25 19.19
CA ARG A 226 -8.49 -25.96 18.17
C ARG A 226 -9.02 -25.00 17.10
N LEU A 227 -10.27 -25.16 16.67
CA LEU A 227 -10.90 -24.27 15.70
C LEU A 227 -11.05 -22.85 16.26
N ASP A 228 -11.57 -22.72 17.47
CA ASP A 228 -11.69 -21.42 18.15
C ASP A 228 -10.32 -20.77 18.37
N SER A 229 -9.30 -21.56 18.74
CA SER A 229 -7.92 -21.09 18.87
C SER A 229 -7.36 -20.54 17.54
N ILE A 230 -7.60 -21.21 16.42
CA ILE A 230 -7.13 -20.75 15.10
C ILE A 230 -7.84 -19.47 14.68
N ILE A 231 -9.15 -19.37 14.90
CA ILE A 231 -9.90 -18.14 14.62
C ILE A 231 -9.39 -16.99 15.49
N TYR A 232 -9.13 -17.24 16.77
CA TYR A 232 -8.55 -16.25 17.67
C TYR A 232 -7.17 -15.76 17.17
N GLN A 233 -6.32 -16.68 16.71
CA GLN A 233 -5.02 -16.34 16.14
C GLN A 233 -5.14 -15.51 14.86
N LEU A 234 -6.06 -15.87 13.96
CA LEU A 234 -6.34 -15.11 12.73
C LEU A 234 -6.83 -13.70 13.06
N LYS A 235 -7.79 -13.56 13.98
CA LYS A 235 -8.28 -12.26 14.46
C LYS A 235 -7.15 -11.40 15.01
N THR A 236 -6.29 -12.00 15.85
CA THR A 236 -5.15 -11.30 16.45
C THR A 236 -4.16 -10.82 15.40
N GLU A 237 -3.86 -11.64 14.39
CA GLU A 237 -2.97 -11.24 13.30
C GLU A 237 -3.55 -10.12 12.45
N LEU A 238 -4.86 -10.15 12.23
CA LEU A 238 -5.63 -9.13 11.50
C LEU A 238 -5.96 -7.90 12.36
N GLU A 239 -5.44 -7.81 13.59
CA GLU A 239 -5.69 -6.71 14.52
C GLU A 239 -7.19 -6.51 14.83
N ILE A 240 -8.03 -7.54 14.66
CA ILE A 240 -9.46 -7.48 14.95
C ILE A 240 -9.67 -7.54 16.47
N THR A 241 -10.39 -6.56 17.01
CA THR A 241 -10.82 -6.52 18.42
C THR A 241 -11.62 -7.77 18.77
N VAL A 242 -11.22 -8.50 19.80
CA VAL A 242 -11.93 -9.72 20.22
C VAL A 242 -12.88 -9.36 21.36
N ASN A 243 -14.17 -9.20 21.05
CA ASN A 243 -15.20 -8.87 22.05
C ASN A 243 -15.53 -10.06 22.96
N THR A 244 -15.43 -11.28 22.41
CA THR A 244 -15.68 -12.53 23.14
C THR A 244 -14.54 -13.50 22.89
N LYS A 245 -13.81 -13.84 23.95
CA LYS A 245 -12.99 -15.06 23.94
C LYS A 245 -13.95 -16.24 23.85
N CYS A 246 -13.70 -17.16 22.92
CA CYS A 246 -14.46 -18.39 22.78
C CYS A 246 -15.89 -18.24 22.25
N TYR A 247 -16.09 -17.54 21.13
CA TYR A 247 -17.42 -17.40 20.52
C TYR A 247 -18.03 -18.77 20.15
N ILE A 248 -17.23 -19.68 19.59
CA ILE A 248 -17.69 -21.02 19.23
C ILE A 248 -18.05 -21.82 20.47
N PHE A 249 -17.31 -21.63 21.58
CA PHE A 249 -17.67 -22.26 22.85
C PHE A 249 -19.04 -21.80 23.34
N ASN A 250 -19.39 -20.53 23.17
CA ASN A 250 -20.72 -20.02 23.53
C ASN A 250 -21.83 -20.62 22.67
N ILE A 251 -21.59 -20.79 21.35
CA ILE A 251 -22.52 -21.49 20.45
C ILE A 251 -22.77 -22.92 20.95
N ILE A 252 -21.70 -23.63 21.32
CA ILE A 252 -21.80 -25.01 21.81
C ILE A 252 -22.50 -25.09 23.16
N LYS A 253 -22.20 -24.13 24.06
CA LYS A 253 -22.87 -24.07 25.35
C LYS A 253 -24.38 -23.89 25.17
N LYS A 254 -24.80 -22.98 24.28
CA LYS A 254 -26.20 -22.78 23.91
C LYS A 254 -26.84 -24.08 23.43
N CYS A 255 -26.21 -24.79 22.48
CA CYS A 255 -26.68 -26.09 22.00
C CYS A 255 -26.78 -27.13 23.13
N SER A 256 -25.78 -27.18 24.02
CA SER A 256 -25.80 -28.09 25.17
C SER A 256 -26.95 -27.80 26.14
N ASP A 257 -27.27 -26.53 26.36
CA ASP A 257 -28.38 -26.12 27.23
C ASP A 257 -29.74 -26.46 26.57
N GLU A 258 -29.86 -26.31 25.25
CA GLU A 258 -31.04 -26.70 24.46
C GLU A 258 -31.28 -28.22 24.51
N LEU A 259 -30.24 -29.02 24.35
CA LEU A 259 -30.31 -30.48 24.44
C LEU A 259 -30.73 -30.95 25.85
N ALA A 260 -30.17 -30.35 26.90
CA ALA A 260 -30.56 -30.67 28.28
C ALA A 260 -32.03 -30.35 28.57
N ASN A 261 -32.56 -29.27 27.99
CA ASN A 261 -33.99 -28.94 28.10
C ASN A 261 -34.86 -29.92 27.31
N ALA A 262 -34.43 -30.36 26.12
CA ALA A 262 -35.14 -31.37 25.35
C ALA A 262 -35.22 -32.71 26.08
N GLU A 263 -34.12 -33.14 26.71
CA GLU A 263 -34.04 -34.37 27.50
C GLU A 263 -34.98 -34.29 28.71
N LYS A 264 -34.96 -33.19 29.44
CA LYS A 264 -35.89 -32.97 30.56
C LYS A 264 -37.36 -33.01 30.13
N ASN A 265 -37.70 -32.39 29.00
CA ASN A 265 -39.07 -32.40 28.48
C ASN A 265 -39.52 -33.81 28.09
N TYR A 266 -38.62 -34.62 27.54
CA TYR A 266 -38.89 -36.02 27.21
C TYR A 266 -39.10 -36.87 28.47
N ASP A 267 -38.22 -36.72 29.47
CA ASP A 267 -38.34 -37.40 30.76
C ASP A 267 -39.65 -37.05 31.47
N ASP A 268 -40.00 -35.76 31.53
CA ASP A 268 -41.26 -35.28 32.11
C ASP A 268 -42.46 -35.89 31.35
N ALA A 269 -42.42 -35.97 30.02
CA ALA A 269 -43.47 -36.59 29.21
C ALA A 269 -43.61 -38.10 29.47
N CYS A 270 -42.50 -38.80 29.72
CA CYS A 270 -42.49 -40.23 30.03
C CYS A 270 -43.07 -40.57 31.41
N THR A 271 -43.27 -39.58 32.29
CA THR A 271 -43.91 -39.79 33.60
C THR A 271 -45.45 -39.71 33.57
N TYR A 272 -46.05 -39.28 32.46
CA TYR A 272 -47.50 -39.25 32.33
C TYR A 272 -48.07 -40.66 32.17
N PRO A 273 -49.17 -41.00 32.86
CA PRO A 273 -49.80 -42.30 32.72
C PRO A 273 -50.39 -42.47 31.31
N ILE A 274 -50.12 -43.63 30.70
CA ILE A 274 -50.70 -44.03 29.41
C ILE A 274 -52.23 -43.92 29.52
N SER A 275 -52.84 -43.08 28.68
CA SER A 275 -54.29 -42.95 28.67
C SER A 275 -54.91 -44.25 28.14
N ASN A 276 -55.86 -44.82 28.87
CA ASN A 276 -56.53 -46.07 28.47
C ASN A 276 -57.58 -45.86 27.35
N ASP A 277 -57.76 -44.63 26.88
CA ASP A 277 -58.86 -44.26 26.00
C ASP A 277 -58.60 -44.54 24.51
N ASP A 278 -57.33 -44.76 24.12
CA ASP A 278 -56.94 -45.19 22.77
C ASP A 278 -55.75 -46.19 22.84
N PRO A 279 -55.99 -47.51 22.73
CA PRO A 279 -54.95 -48.53 22.84
C PRO A 279 -53.98 -48.58 21.66
N ASP A 280 -54.28 -47.89 20.54
CA ASP A 280 -53.39 -47.82 19.37
C ASP A 280 -52.50 -46.56 19.37
N TYR A 281 -52.70 -45.62 20.32
CA TYR A 281 -51.93 -44.38 20.40
C TYR A 281 -50.80 -44.46 21.45
N ASP A 282 -49.57 -44.68 20.98
CA ASP A 282 -48.36 -44.66 21.82
C ASP A 282 -47.79 -43.24 21.93
N TYR A 283 -48.25 -42.51 22.95
CA TYR A 283 -47.74 -41.17 23.28
C TYR A 283 -46.22 -41.14 23.54
N HIS A 284 -45.63 -42.24 24.03
CA HIS A 284 -44.18 -42.31 24.25
C HIS A 284 -43.41 -42.42 22.94
N GLU A 285 -43.93 -43.13 21.95
CA GLU A 285 -43.33 -43.22 20.61
C GLU A 285 -43.32 -41.85 19.91
N GLU A 286 -44.42 -41.11 19.94
CA GLU A 286 -44.48 -39.75 19.38
C GLU A 286 -43.50 -38.79 20.08
N MET A 287 -43.43 -38.84 21.41
CA MET A 287 -42.50 -38.00 22.17
C MET A 287 -41.03 -38.38 21.91
N GLY A 288 -40.74 -39.65 21.65
CA GLY A 288 -39.41 -40.11 21.22
C GLY A 288 -39.00 -39.54 19.88
N VAL A 289 -39.92 -39.50 18.91
CA VAL A 289 -39.69 -38.86 17.59
C VAL A 289 -39.44 -37.36 17.73
N VAL A 290 -40.24 -36.66 18.56
CA VAL A 290 -40.05 -35.23 18.82
C VAL A 290 -38.70 -34.96 19.48
N TYR A 291 -38.28 -35.80 20.42
CA TYR A 291 -36.96 -35.70 21.05
C TYR A 291 -35.81 -35.90 20.03
N GLU A 292 -35.88 -36.93 19.18
CA GLU A 292 -34.93 -37.15 18.09
C GLU A 292 -34.84 -35.94 17.15
N MET A 293 -35.98 -35.38 16.75
CA MET A 293 -36.03 -34.20 15.89
C MET A 293 -35.39 -32.96 16.57
N ASN A 294 -35.63 -32.76 17.86
CA ASN A 294 -35.06 -31.63 18.61
C ASN A 294 -33.53 -31.74 18.73
N ILE A 295 -32.99 -32.94 18.92
CA ILE A 295 -31.54 -33.17 18.94
C ILE A 295 -30.94 -32.81 17.58
N ASP A 296 -31.49 -33.36 16.50
CA ASP A 296 -30.98 -33.15 15.14
C ASP A 296 -31.04 -31.66 14.76
N ASN A 297 -32.13 -30.97 15.09
CA ASN A 297 -32.28 -29.53 14.84
C ASN A 297 -31.26 -28.71 15.63
N SER A 298 -31.13 -28.94 16.94
CA SER A 298 -30.19 -28.19 17.80
C SER A 298 -28.74 -28.36 17.33
N PHE A 299 -28.38 -29.57 16.89
CA PHE A 299 -27.04 -29.83 16.38
C PHE A 299 -26.79 -29.17 15.01
N ASN A 300 -27.77 -29.21 14.10
CA ASN A 300 -27.66 -28.57 12.79
C ASN A 300 -27.55 -27.04 12.93
N GLU A 301 -28.36 -26.43 13.79
CA GLU A 301 -28.29 -24.99 14.09
C GLU A 301 -26.90 -24.61 14.64
N MET A 302 -26.36 -25.40 15.57
CA MET A 302 -25.02 -25.19 16.10
C MET A 302 -23.93 -25.21 15.00
N VAL A 303 -23.98 -26.19 14.10
CA VAL A 303 -23.01 -26.30 12.99
C VAL A 303 -23.17 -25.14 12.01
N GLU A 304 -24.40 -24.74 11.69
CA GLU A 304 -24.69 -23.60 10.83
C GLU A 304 -24.14 -22.30 11.43
N ASP A 305 -24.38 -22.05 12.72
CA ASP A 305 -23.86 -20.89 13.44
C ASP A 305 -22.32 -20.84 13.40
N ILE A 306 -21.66 -21.99 13.59
CA ILE A 306 -20.19 -22.09 13.50
C ILE A 306 -19.70 -21.78 12.08
N ILE A 307 -20.34 -22.34 11.05
CA ILE A 307 -19.96 -22.12 9.65
C ILE A 307 -20.19 -20.66 9.25
N LEU A 308 -21.30 -20.06 9.66
CA LEU A 308 -21.62 -18.65 9.40
C LEU A 308 -20.58 -17.74 10.06
N TYR A 309 -20.19 -18.05 11.29
CA TYR A 309 -19.14 -17.33 12.00
C TYR A 309 -17.79 -17.43 11.29
N ILE A 310 -17.37 -18.64 10.89
CA ILE A 310 -16.14 -18.84 10.10
C ILE A 310 -16.19 -18.03 8.82
N LYS A 311 -17.30 -18.13 8.07
CA LYS A 311 -17.48 -17.41 6.81
C LYS A 311 -17.32 -15.91 7.01
N ASN A 312 -17.89 -15.33 8.07
CA ASN A 312 -17.74 -13.91 8.34
C ASN A 312 -16.29 -13.47 8.55
N ILE A 313 -15.46 -14.30 9.20
CA ILE A 313 -14.04 -14.03 9.36
C ILE A 313 -13.31 -14.10 8.02
N LEU A 314 -13.67 -15.07 7.17
CA LEU A 314 -13.10 -15.21 5.81
C LEU A 314 -13.51 -14.03 4.90
N ASP A 315 -14.76 -13.57 4.99
CA ASP A 315 -15.25 -12.39 4.25
C ASP A 315 -14.49 -11.14 4.71
N THR A 316 -14.33 -10.96 6.03
CA THR A 316 -13.55 -9.84 6.60
C THR A 316 -12.10 -9.85 6.12
N LEU A 317 -11.45 -11.02 6.11
CA LEU A 317 -10.08 -11.18 5.60
C LEU A 317 -10.00 -10.82 4.10
N LYS A 318 -10.98 -11.25 3.31
CA LYS A 318 -11.06 -10.93 1.88
C LYS A 318 -11.16 -9.42 1.67
N ASP A 319 -12.02 -8.74 2.44
CA ASP A 319 -12.19 -7.29 2.36
C ASP A 319 -10.91 -6.55 2.73
N ILE A 320 -10.24 -6.97 3.81
CA ILE A 320 -8.92 -6.44 4.21
C ILE A 320 -7.92 -6.59 3.05
N TYR A 321 -7.85 -7.77 2.45
CA TYR A 321 -6.91 -8.06 1.39
C TYR A 321 -7.19 -7.22 0.13
N LEU A 322 -8.46 -7.07 -0.25
CA LEU A 322 -8.87 -6.23 -1.39
C LEU A 322 -8.53 -4.75 -1.17
N ILE A 323 -8.74 -4.23 0.04
CA ILE A 323 -8.38 -2.85 0.39
C ILE A 323 -6.86 -2.62 0.32
N LEU A 324 -6.07 -3.61 0.72
CA LEU A 324 -4.61 -3.48 0.76
C LEU A 324 -4.00 -3.53 -0.64
N PHE A 325 -4.45 -4.44 -1.50
CA PHE A 325 -3.77 -4.71 -2.76
C PHE A 325 -4.46 -4.15 -4.00
N ASN A 326 -5.74 -3.77 -3.91
CA ASN A 326 -6.57 -3.10 -4.94
C ASN A 326 -6.65 -3.79 -6.32
N ASP A 327 -5.80 -4.77 -6.58
CA ASP A 327 -5.70 -5.62 -7.77
C ASP A 327 -4.83 -6.82 -7.37
N THR A 328 -5.46 -7.91 -6.96
CA THR A 328 -4.85 -9.24 -7.10
C THR A 328 -5.90 -10.33 -7.04
N ASP A 329 -5.67 -11.32 -7.88
CA ASP A 329 -6.19 -12.67 -7.74
C ASP A 329 -5.73 -13.24 -6.38
N PHE A 330 -6.51 -12.97 -5.33
CA PHE A 330 -6.23 -13.43 -3.97
C PHE A 330 -6.16 -14.97 -3.91
N GLU A 331 -6.66 -15.68 -4.93
CA GLU A 331 -6.57 -17.13 -5.04
C GLU A 331 -5.11 -17.58 -5.21
N ASN A 332 -4.25 -16.77 -5.84
CA ASN A 332 -2.83 -17.05 -5.97
C ASN A 332 -2.05 -16.76 -4.68
N ASP A 333 -2.35 -15.63 -4.03
CA ASP A 333 -1.61 -15.18 -2.83
C ASP A 333 -2.09 -15.91 -1.56
N LEU A 334 -3.38 -16.26 -1.50
CA LEU A 334 -4.04 -16.90 -0.36
C LEU A 334 -4.92 -18.09 -0.80
N PRO A 335 -4.36 -19.14 -1.42
CA PRO A 335 -5.13 -20.30 -1.90
C PRO A 335 -5.91 -21.01 -0.79
N GLY A 336 -5.42 -20.96 0.46
CA GLY A 336 -6.13 -21.49 1.62
C GLY A 336 -7.48 -20.82 1.86
N LEU A 337 -7.63 -19.54 1.49
CA LEU A 337 -8.89 -18.80 1.59
C LEU A 337 -9.92 -19.34 0.59
N SER A 338 -9.51 -19.52 -0.67
CA SER A 338 -10.37 -20.06 -1.73
C SER A 338 -10.86 -21.47 -1.40
N HIS A 339 -9.97 -22.34 -0.92
CA HIS A 339 -10.38 -23.68 -0.49
C HIS A 339 -11.38 -23.66 0.65
N CYS A 340 -11.23 -22.76 1.64
CA CYS A 340 -12.23 -22.64 2.71
C CYS A 340 -13.62 -22.30 2.14
N TYR A 341 -13.70 -21.38 1.17
CA TYR A 341 -14.96 -21.06 0.49
C TYR A 341 -15.54 -22.24 -0.29
N GLU A 342 -14.71 -23.03 -0.96
CA GLU A 342 -15.16 -24.24 -1.67
C GLU A 342 -15.82 -25.24 -0.72
N HIS A 343 -15.20 -25.52 0.44
CA HIS A 343 -15.77 -26.43 1.42
C HIS A 343 -17.09 -25.92 2.02
N ILE A 344 -17.18 -24.63 2.34
CA ILE A 344 -18.43 -24.01 2.83
C ILE A 344 -19.53 -24.06 1.77
N LYS A 345 -19.19 -23.78 0.51
CA LYS A 345 -20.12 -23.84 -0.63
C LYS A 345 -20.66 -25.26 -0.84
N ASN A 346 -19.78 -26.25 -0.81
CA ASN A 346 -20.15 -27.65 -0.98
C ASN A 346 -21.06 -28.14 0.15
N TRP A 347 -20.80 -27.72 1.39
CA TRP A 347 -21.68 -28.01 2.53
C TRP A 347 -23.11 -27.49 2.30
N ARG A 348 -23.25 -26.23 1.86
CA ARG A 348 -24.56 -25.64 1.59
C ARG A 348 -25.33 -26.34 0.47
N GLN A 349 -24.62 -26.85 -0.54
CA GLN A 349 -25.22 -27.62 -1.64
C GLN A 349 -25.59 -29.05 -1.24
N SER A 350 -24.85 -29.66 -0.30
CA SER A 350 -25.19 -30.98 0.24
C SER A 350 -26.38 -30.95 1.22
N GLY A 351 -26.71 -29.77 1.76
CA GLY A 351 -27.82 -29.54 2.68
C GLY A 351 -29.16 -29.22 2.02
N ASP A 352 -29.34 -29.48 0.72
CA ASP A 352 -30.61 -29.26 -0.01
C ASP A 352 -31.72 -30.21 0.51
N LYS A 353 -32.29 -29.86 1.66
CA LYS A 353 -33.73 -29.62 1.75
C LYS A 353 -33.93 -28.12 1.56
N LYS A 354 -34.43 -27.73 0.38
CA LYS A 354 -35.00 -26.39 0.17
C LYS A 354 -36.07 -26.14 1.24
N PRO A 355 -36.20 -24.92 1.79
CA PRO A 355 -37.48 -24.49 2.32
C PRO A 355 -38.45 -24.31 1.13
N GLU A 356 -39.61 -24.97 1.19
CA GLU A 356 -40.80 -24.60 0.40
C GLU A 356 -41.33 -23.23 0.81
#